data_AF-A0A932SA39-F1
#
_entry.id   AF-A0A932SA39-F1
#
_cell.length_a   1.000
_cell.length_b   1.000
_cell.length_c   1.000
_cell.angle_alpha   90.00
_cell.angle_beta   90.00
_cell.angle_gamma   90.00
#
_symmetry.space_group_name_H-M   'P 1'
#
loop_
_entity.id
_entity.type
_entity.pdbx_description
1 polymer ?
#
loop_
_entity_poly.entity_id
_entity_poly.type
_entity_poly.pdbx_seq_one_letter_code
_entity_poly.pdbx_strand_id
1 'polypeptide(L)'
;MLDILRERLDSKGLSAEIKTSKSGCLSVCKETNPKGGFCPTVVIYPHGVWYRNVAEGDIDEIVEKHFKNNVVVERLLHHTM
;
A
#
# COMPACT_ATOMS: atom_id res chain seq x y z
N MET A 1 6.08 4.04 -8.45
CA MET A 1 5.18 3.62 -7.33
C MET A 1 4.76 4.74 -6.36
N LEU A 2 5.60 5.28 -5.46
CA LEU A 2 5.15 6.31 -4.49
C LEU A 2 4.62 7.58 -5.16
N ASP A 3 5.31 8.05 -6.21
CA ASP A 3 4.91 9.26 -6.93
C ASP A 3 3.59 9.04 -7.69
N ILE A 4 3.41 7.85 -8.30
CA ILE A 4 2.13 7.45 -8.92
C ILE A 4 1.01 7.46 -7.88
N LEU A 5 1.24 6.92 -6.68
CA LEU A 5 0.25 6.96 -5.61
C LEU A 5 -0.14 8.40 -5.26
N ARG A 6 0.83 9.32 -5.19
CA ARG A 6 0.56 10.75 -4.94
C ARG A 6 -0.28 11.37 -6.04
N GLU A 7 0.10 11.19 -7.30
CA GLU A 7 -0.65 11.70 -8.46
C GLU A 7 -2.09 11.16 -8.49
N ARG A 8 -2.29 9.88 -8.15
CA ARG A 8 -3.62 9.27 -8.07
C ARG A 8 -4.45 9.82 -6.91
N LEU A 9 -3.84 10.11 -5.77
CA LEU A 9 -4.50 10.74 -4.63
C LEU A 9 -4.88 12.19 -4.94
N ASP A 10 -3.98 12.95 -5.57
CA ASP A 10 -4.24 14.33 -6.02
C ASP A 10 -5.38 14.38 -7.03
N SER A 11 -5.37 13.49 -8.03
CA SER A 11 -6.43 13.40 -9.05
C SER A 11 -7.80 13.08 -8.46
N LYS A 12 -7.84 12.46 -7.27
CA LYS A 12 -9.09 12.09 -6.57
C LYS A 12 -9.44 13.04 -5.42
N GLY A 13 -8.67 14.12 -5.23
CA GLY A 13 -8.88 15.11 -4.17
C GLY A 13 -8.58 14.59 -2.76
N LEU A 14 -7.86 13.47 -2.62
CA LEU A 14 -7.61 12.80 -1.34
C LEU A 14 -6.27 13.19 -0.69
N SER A 15 -5.47 14.04 -1.34
CA SER A 15 -4.14 14.39 -0.86
C SER A 15 -4.11 15.30 0.38
N ALA A 16 -5.21 15.99 0.67
CA ALA A 16 -5.37 16.75 1.92
C ALA A 16 -5.59 15.83 3.14
N GLU A 17 -6.19 14.66 2.93
CA GLU A 17 -6.54 13.72 4.00
C GLU A 17 -5.48 12.63 4.18
N ILE A 18 -4.84 12.19 3.08
CA ILE A 18 -3.92 11.06 3.08
C ILE A 18 -2.49 11.52 2.94
N LYS A 19 -1.71 11.32 4.01
CA LYS A 19 -0.27 11.59 4.00
C LYS A 19 0.51 10.38 3.51
N THR A 20 1.35 10.60 2.51
CA THR A 20 2.25 9.57 1.96
C THR A 20 3.71 9.84 2.35
N SER A 21 4.40 8.83 2.85
CA SER A 21 5.82 8.90 3.21
C SER A 21 6.61 7.77 2.56
N LYS A 22 7.88 8.05 2.26
CA LYS A 22 8.82 7.01 1.84
C LYS A 22 9.42 6.38 3.10
N SER A 23 9.37 5.06 3.18
CA SER A 23 10.05 4.29 4.24
C SER A 23 11.29 3.58 3.68
N GLY A 24 12.21 3.26 4.59
CA GLY A 24 13.30 2.32 4.33
C GLY A 24 12.85 0.87 4.44
N CYS A 25 13.80 -0.05 4.61
CA CYS A 25 13.48 -1.46 4.81
C CYS A 25 12.68 -1.68 6.10
N LEU A 26 11.50 -2.29 6.00
CA LEU A 26 10.65 -2.65 7.15
C LEU A 26 10.95 -4.04 7.73
N SER A 27 12.07 -4.66 7.33
CA SER A 27 12.50 -6.01 7.75
C SER A 27 11.53 -7.16 7.46
N VAL A 28 10.44 -6.93 6.72
CA VAL A 28 9.43 -7.97 6.37
C VAL A 28 9.89 -8.97 5.31
N CYS A 29 10.97 -8.68 4.59
CA CYS A 29 11.43 -9.51 3.47
C CYS A 29 12.40 -10.65 3.90
N LYS A 30 12.87 -10.70 5.16
CA LYS A 30 13.94 -11.62 5.62
C LYS A 30 13.56 -13.10 5.66
N GLU A 31 12.31 -13.43 5.98
CA GLU A 31 11.83 -14.81 6.16
C GLU A 31 10.98 -15.30 4.97
N THR A 32 11.00 -14.58 3.86
CA THR A 32 10.21 -14.89 2.67
C THR A 32 10.92 -15.90 1.78
N ASN A 33 10.18 -16.83 1.16
CA ASN A 33 10.69 -17.72 0.12
C ASN A 33 9.92 -17.47 -1.19
N PRO A 34 10.55 -16.90 -2.24
CA PRO A 34 11.94 -16.46 -2.32
C PRO A 34 12.23 -15.23 -1.44
N LYS A 35 13.49 -15.04 -1.04
CA LYS A 35 13.91 -13.84 -0.28
C LYS A 35 13.57 -12.58 -1.07
N GLY A 36 12.85 -11.65 -0.44
CA GLY A 36 12.34 -10.46 -1.12
C GLY A 36 10.93 -10.62 -1.70
N GLY A 37 10.30 -11.78 -1.54
CA GLY A 37 9.01 -12.09 -2.17
C GLY A 37 7.79 -11.32 -1.67
N PHE A 38 7.95 -10.41 -0.68
CA PHE A 38 6.90 -9.48 -0.20
C PHE A 38 7.20 -8.01 -0.51
N CYS A 39 8.34 -7.74 -1.14
CA CYS A 39 8.76 -6.41 -1.54
C CYS A 39 8.23 -6.13 -2.97
N PRO A 40 7.64 -4.95 -3.25
CA PRO A 40 7.48 -3.80 -2.37
C PRO A 40 6.29 -3.94 -1.40
N THR A 41 6.44 -3.36 -0.21
CA THR A 41 5.46 -3.38 0.86
C THR A 41 4.88 -1.98 1.09
N VAL A 42 3.57 -1.91 1.30
CA VAL A 42 2.86 -0.67 1.65
C VAL A 42 2.16 -0.89 2.99
N VAL A 43 2.24 0.08 3.89
CA VAL A 43 1.57 0.03 5.19
C VAL A 43 0.61 1.20 5.30
N ILE A 44 -0.63 0.93 5.65
CA ILE A 44 -1.68 1.93 5.82
C ILE A 44 -2.09 2.01 7.29
N TYR A 45 -2.02 3.22 7.83
CA TYR A 45 -2.49 3.57 9.18
C TYR A 45 -3.74 4.46 9.09
N PRO A 46 -4.63 4.45 10.12
CA PRO A 46 -4.51 3.78 11.41
C PRO A 46 -4.85 2.28 11.41
N HIS A 47 -5.44 1.75 10.33
CA HIS A 47 -5.91 0.35 10.25
C HIS A 47 -4.82 -0.73 10.38
N GLY A 48 -3.53 -0.37 10.33
CA GLY A 48 -2.43 -1.34 10.47
C GLY A 48 -2.40 -2.38 9.35
N VAL A 49 -2.85 -2.01 8.14
CA VAL A 49 -2.94 -2.92 7.00
C VAL A 49 -1.63 -2.95 6.25
N TRP A 50 -1.08 -4.15 6.08
CA TRP A 50 0.15 -4.42 5.34
C TRP A 50 -0.20 -5.04 3.99
N TYR A 51 0.19 -4.36 2.93
CA TYR A 51 0.15 -4.89 1.57
C TYR A 51 1.53 -5.35 1.12
N ARG A 52 1.57 -6.47 0.42
CA ARG A 52 2.78 -7.04 -0.22
C ARG A 52 2.59 -7.12 -1.73
N ASN A 53 3.71 -7.16 -2.45
CA ASN A 53 3.74 -7.36 -3.90
C ASN A 53 2.87 -6.35 -4.67
N VAL A 54 2.86 -5.10 -4.20
CA VAL A 54 2.07 -4.03 -4.81
C VAL A 54 2.72 -3.64 -6.14
N ALA A 55 1.97 -3.78 -7.23
CA ALA A 55 2.35 -3.30 -8.55
C ALA A 55 1.73 -1.92 -8.84
N GLU A 56 2.20 -1.24 -9.89
CA GLU A 56 1.69 0.09 -10.24
C GLU A 56 0.21 0.09 -10.64
N GLY A 57 -0.25 -0.97 -11.32
CA GLY A 57 -1.66 -1.16 -11.65
C GLY A 57 -2.58 -1.41 -10.44
N ASP A 58 -1.99 -1.77 -9.29
CA ASP A 58 -2.75 -2.04 -8.07
C ASP A 58 -3.09 -0.75 -7.29
N ILE A 59 -2.36 0.34 -7.55
CA ILE A 59 -2.54 1.62 -6.87
C ILE A 59 -3.97 2.12 -7.05
N ASP A 60 -4.52 2.02 -8.26
CA ASP A 60 -5.88 2.47 -8.55
C ASP A 60 -6.92 1.69 -7.74
N GLU A 61 -6.73 0.38 -7.61
CA GLU A 61 -7.60 -0.47 -6.80
C GLU A 61 -7.47 -0.15 -5.31
N ILE A 62 -6.25 0.06 -4.79
CA ILE A 62 -6.04 0.44 -3.39
C ILE A 62 -6.74 1.77 -3.09
N VAL A 63 -6.64 2.76 -4.00
CA VAL A 63 -7.25 4.06 -3.77
C VAL A 63 -8.78 4.01 -3.84
N GLU A 64 -9.36 3.25 -4.77
CA GLU A 64 -10.82 3.10 -4.83
C GLU A 64 -11.37 2.22 -3.70
N LYS A 65 -10.79 1.05 -3.43
CA LYS A 65 -11.34 0.13 -2.42
C LYS A 65 -10.97 0.55 -1.01
N HIS A 66 -9.69 0.74 -0.73
CA HIS A 66 -9.24 0.97 0.64
C HIS A 66 -9.52 2.41 1.08
N PHE A 67 -9.07 3.40 0.33
CA PHE A 67 -9.19 4.79 0.79
C PHE A 67 -10.60 5.37 0.68
N LYS A 68 -11.35 5.07 -0.39
CA LYS A 68 -12.73 5.59 -0.53
C LYS A 68 -13.79 4.73 0.15
N ASN A 69 -13.68 3.40 0.04
CA ASN A 69 -14.73 2.50 0.50
C ASN A 69 -14.39 1.80 1.82
N ASN A 70 -13.21 2.02 2.41
CA ASN A 70 -12.72 1.32 3.60
C ASN A 70 -12.71 -0.23 3.44
N VAL A 71 -12.51 -0.71 2.20
CA VAL A 71 -12.44 -2.15 1.88
C VAL A 71 -11.00 -2.54 1.59
N VAL A 72 -10.50 -3.53 2.34
CA VAL A 72 -9.15 -4.05 2.17
C VAL A 72 -9.04 -4.86 0.87
N VAL A 73 -7.93 -4.69 0.16
CA VAL A 73 -7.62 -5.44 -1.05
C VAL A 73 -7.00 -6.79 -0.66
N GLU A 74 -7.84 -7.79 -0.40
CA GLU A 74 -7.43 -9.10 0.16
C GLU A 74 -6.32 -9.80 -0.63
N ARG A 75 -6.30 -9.68 -1.96
CA ARG A 75 -5.26 -10.29 -2.81
C ARG A 75 -3.84 -9.78 -2.47
N LEU A 76 -3.73 -8.52 -2.03
CA LEU A 76 -2.47 -7.87 -1.66
C LEU A 76 -2.20 -7.95 -0.16
N LEU A 77 -3.19 -8.37 0.63
CA LEU A 77 -3.12 -8.37 2.08
C LEU A 77 -2.03 -9.36 2.54
N HIS A 78 -1.10 -8.83 3.32
CA HIS A 78 -0.12 -9.62 4.04
C HIS A 78 -0.54 -9.84 5.48
N HIS A 79 -0.92 -8.77 6.16
CA HIS A 79 -1.28 -8.78 7.57
C HIS A 79 -2.18 -7.57 7.89
N THR A 80 -3.08 -7.74 8.86
CA THR A 80 -3.82 -6.66 9.50
C THR A 80 -3.60 -6.78 10.99
N MET A 81 -3.35 -5.66 11.66
CA MET A 81 -3.31 -5.59 13.12
C MET A 81 -4.71 -5.42 13.72
#